data_AF-A0A7C4UY05-F1
#
_entry.id   AF-A0A7C4UY05-F1
#
_cell.length_a   1.000
_cell.length_b   1.000
_cell.length_c   1.000
_cell.angle_alpha   90.00
_cell.angle_beta   90.00
_cell.angle_gamma   90.00
#
_symmetry.space_group_name_H-M   'P 1'
#
loop_
_entity.id
_entity.type
_entity.pdbx_description
1 polymer ?
#
loop_
_entity_poly.entity_id
_entity_poly.type
_entity_poly.pdbx_seq_one_letter_code
_entity_poly.pdbx_strand_id
1 'polypeptide(L)' 'SLARLEGPEAVPVLIDALRDPTQEVRNAVAEALGEIGPPARDALPALRQAMLPLNGREAAYQAIRRIEGETDK' A
#
# COMPACT_ATOMS: atom_id res chain seq x y z
N SER A 1 -18.01 7.92 1.30
CA SER A 1 -17.84 6.56 1.83
C SER A 1 -16.47 6.06 1.40
N LEU A 2 -15.63 5.65 2.35
CA LEU A 2 -14.27 5.15 2.07
C LEU A 2 -14.29 3.85 1.23
N ALA A 3 -15.42 3.13 1.20
CA ALA A 3 -15.67 1.95 0.37
C ALA A 3 -15.45 2.14 -1.15
N ARG A 4 -15.27 3.37 -1.67
CA ARG A 4 -14.93 3.62 -3.08
C ARG A 4 -13.41 3.48 -3.36
N LEU A 5 -12.60 3.41 -2.30
CA LEU A 5 -11.14 3.35 -2.41
C LEU A 5 -10.56 1.93 -2.31
N GLU A 6 -11.42 0.91 -2.23
CA GLU A 6 -11.01 -0.50 -2.08
C GLU A 6 -10.82 -1.21 -3.45
N GLY A 7 -11.03 -0.50 -4.56
CA GLY A 7 -10.90 -1.04 -5.92
C GLY A 7 -9.63 -0.58 -6.65
N PRO A 8 -9.24 -1.23 -7.77
CA PRO A 8 -8.08 -0.85 -8.58
C PRO A 8 -8.07 0.62 -9.02
N GLU A 9 -9.24 1.23 -9.17
CA GLU A 9 -9.40 2.64 -9.54
C GLU A 9 -8.85 3.61 -8.47
N ALA A 10 -8.69 3.12 -7.24
CA ALA A 10 -8.17 3.90 -6.12
C ALA A 10 -6.63 3.95 -6.08
N VAL A 11 -5.96 3.06 -6.82
CA VAL A 11 -4.50 2.89 -6.77
C VAL A 11 -3.74 4.20 -6.99
N PRO A 12 -4.07 5.08 -7.96
CA PRO A 12 -3.36 6.34 -8.13
C PRO A 12 -3.48 7.27 -6.92
N VAL A 13 -4.67 7.36 -6.32
CA VAL A 13 -4.91 8.20 -5.13
C VAL A 13 -4.19 7.63 -3.90
N LEU A 14 -4.19 6.31 -3.75
CA LEU A 14 -3.47 5.64 -2.67
C LEU A 14 -1.95 5.79 -2.80
N ILE A 15 -1.39 5.76 -4.02
CA ILE A 15 0.03 6.02 -4.26
C ILE A 15 0.43 7.42 -3.78
N ASP A 16 -0.39 8.44 -4.05
CA ASP A 16 -0.13 9.79 -3.57
C ASP A 16 -0.22 9.88 -2.05
N ALA A 17 -1.16 9.18 -1.44
CA ALA A 17 -1.36 9.14 0.01
C ALA A 17 -0.20 8.45 0.78
N LEU A 18 0.66 7.67 0.13
CA LEU A 18 1.90 7.14 0.73
C LEU A 18 2.90 8.25 1.13
N ARG A 19 2.70 9.49 0.66
CA ARG A 19 3.53 10.64 1.00
C ARG A 19 3.00 11.43 2.21
N ASP A 20 1.88 11.01 2.80
CA ASP A 20 1.32 11.69 3.97
C ASP A 20 2.36 11.76 5.11
N PRO A 21 2.50 12.90 5.81
CA PRO A 21 3.46 13.03 6.90
C PRO A 21 3.15 12.09 8.08
N THR A 22 1.89 11.68 8.25
CA THR A 22 1.40 10.85 9.34
C THR A 22 1.72 9.38 9.09
N GLN A 23 2.42 8.73 10.02
CA GLN A 23 2.82 7.33 9.87
C GLN A 23 1.61 6.38 9.80
N GLU A 24 0.58 6.66 10.60
CA GLU A 24 -0.65 5.89 10.66
C GLU A 24 -1.39 5.92 9.32
N VAL A 25 -1.40 7.07 8.65
CA VAL A 25 -1.98 7.20 7.30
C VAL A 25 -1.19 6.37 6.29
N ARG A 26 0.15 6.46 6.30
CA ARG A 26 0.99 5.64 5.40
C ARG A 26 0.78 4.14 5.60
N ASN A 27 0.64 3.70 6.85
CA ASN A 27 0.39 2.29 7.18
C ASN A 27 -0.97 1.82 6.64
N ALA A 28 -2.03 2.60 6.87
CA ALA A 28 -3.37 2.28 6.38
C ALA A 28 -3.42 2.23 4.84
N VAL A 29 -2.71 3.15 4.18
CA VAL A 29 -2.60 3.18 2.72
C VAL A 29 -1.85 1.96 2.19
N ALA A 30 -0.75 1.55 2.84
CA ALA A 30 -0.03 0.35 2.48
C ALA A 30 -0.89 -0.91 2.64
N GLU A 31 -1.65 -1.00 3.73
CA GLU A 31 -2.60 -2.10 3.96
C GLU A 31 -3.66 -2.18 2.85
N ALA A 32 -4.31 -1.06 2.53
CA ALA A 32 -5.32 -1.00 1.45
C ALA A 32 -4.75 -1.40 0.08
N LEU A 33 -3.53 -0.96 -0.26
CA LEU A 33 -2.85 -1.38 -1.49
C LEU A 33 -2.56 -2.89 -1.51
N GLY A 34 -2.23 -3.45 -0.35
CA GLY A 34 -2.07 -4.89 -0.16
C GLY A 34 -3.37 -5.68 -0.31
N GLU A 35 -4.48 -5.15 0.20
CA GLU A 35 -5.82 -5.74 0.06
C GLU A 35 -6.32 -5.74 -1.39
N ILE A 36 -6.01 -4.68 -2.15
CA ILE A 36 -6.26 -4.63 -3.60
C ILE A 36 -5.50 -5.77 -4.33
N GLY A 37 -4.27 -6.06 -3.90
CA GLY A 37 -3.47 -7.17 -4.43
C GLY A 37 -2.86 -6.88 -5.80
N PRO A 38 -2.76 -7.87 -6.72
CA PRO A 38 -2.05 -7.72 -8.00
C PRO A 38 -2.42 -6.51 -8.89
N PRO A 39 -3.66 -6.01 -8.90
CA PRO A 39 -4.00 -4.76 -9.60
C PRO A 39 -3.24 -3.52 -9.10
N ALA A 40 -2.71 -3.52 -7.87
CA ALA A 40 -1.94 -2.41 -7.29
C ALA A 40 -0.43 -2.47 -7.57
N ARG A 41 0.02 -3.27 -8.55
CA ARG A 41 1.45 -3.41 -8.92
C ARG A 41 2.18 -2.10 -9.19
N ASP A 42 1.49 -1.11 -9.72
CA ASP A 42 2.07 0.22 -9.99
C ASP A 42 2.50 0.94 -8.71
N ALA A 43 2.01 0.53 -7.53
CA ALA A 43 2.38 1.10 -6.25
C ALA A 43 3.72 0.59 -5.69
N LEU A 44 4.29 -0.48 -6.25
CA LEU A 44 5.51 -1.12 -5.70
C LEU A 44 6.70 -0.16 -5.53
N PRO A 45 7.03 0.74 -6.49
CA PRO A 45 8.12 1.70 -6.30
C PRO A 45 7.84 2.67 -5.15
N ALA A 46 6.60 3.14 -5.01
CA ALA A 46 6.20 4.08 -3.97
C ALA A 46 6.21 3.42 -2.59
N LEU A 47 5.72 2.18 -2.48
CA LEU A 47 5.78 1.39 -1.24
C LEU A 47 7.23 1.20 -0.78
N ARG A 48 8.14 0.82 -1.69
CA ARG A 48 9.57 0.65 -1.38
C ARG A 48 10.22 1.95 -0.90
N GLN A 49 9.82 3.09 -1.46
CA GLN A 49 10.32 4.40 -1.00
C GLN A 49 9.74 4.79 0.36
N ALA A 50 8.46 4.52 0.61
CA ALA A 50 7.81 4.78 1.89
C ALA A 50 8.39 3.96 3.06
N MET A 51 9.05 2.83 2.76
CA MET A 51 9.72 1.97 3.75
C MET A 51 11.06 2.50 4.28
N LEU A 52 11.69 3.44 3.59
CA LEU A 52 13.05 3.90 3.91
C LEU A 52 13.16 4.80 5.16
N PRO A 53 12.16 5.62 5.55
CA PRO A 53 12.37 6.55 6.67
C PRO A 53 12.08 6.02 8.09
N LEU A 54 11.06 5.19 8.34
CA LEU A 54 10.61 4.91 9.72
C LEU A 54 9.93 3.55 9.85
N ASN A 55 10.17 2.87 10.98
CA ASN A 55 9.56 1.69 11.66
C ASN A 55 8.28 0.97 11.15
N GLY A 56 7.55 1.43 10.12
CA GLY A 56 6.41 0.76 9.47
C GLY A 56 6.79 -0.31 8.44
N ARG A 57 7.87 -1.06 8.68
CA ARG A 57 8.43 -2.01 7.71
C ARG A 57 7.49 -3.19 7.42
N GLU A 58 6.67 -3.59 8.40
CA GLU A 58 5.79 -4.76 8.30
C GLU A 58 4.62 -4.56 7.33
N ALA A 59 3.84 -3.47 7.48
CA ALA A 59 2.66 -3.23 6.65
C ALA A 59 3.00 -3.12 5.16
N ALA A 60 4.05 -2.38 4.83
CA ALA A 60 4.52 -2.24 3.45
C ALA A 60 5.12 -3.55 2.89
N TYR A 61 5.84 -4.33 3.70
CA TYR A 61 6.35 -5.63 3.28
C TYR A 61 5.21 -6.61 2.96
N GLN A 62 4.20 -6.68 3.83
CA GLN A 62 3.01 -7.50 3.60
C GLN A 62 2.22 -7.03 2.37
N ALA A 63 2.11 -5.71 2.17
CA ALA A 63 1.48 -5.15 0.98
C ALA A 63 2.20 -5.57 -0.30
N ILE A 64 3.53 -5.45 -0.34
CA ILE A 64 4.35 -5.86 -1.48
C ILE A 64 4.12 -7.35 -1.80
N ARG A 65 4.14 -8.24 -0.80
CA ARG A 65 3.90 -9.68 -1.00
C ARG A 65 2.52 -9.96 -1.60
N ARG A 66 1.46 -9.34 -1.06
CA ARG A 66 0.10 -9.50 -1.58
C ARG A 66 -0.04 -8.98 -3.01
N ILE A 67 0.60 -7.85 -3.33
CA ILE A 67 0.64 -7.28 -4.69
C ILE A 67 1.41 -8.18 -5.66
N GLU A 68 2.48 -8.81 -5.20
CA GLU A 68 3.27 -9.75 -6.00
C GLU A 68 2.53 -11.09 -6.21
N GLY A 69 1.48 -11.36 -5.43
CA GLY A 69 0.66 -12.58 -5.50
C GLY A 69 1.15 -13.68 -4.55
N GLU A 70 2.04 -13.35 -3.62
CA GLU A 70 2.52 -14.24 -2.58
C GLU A 70 1.65 -14.11 -1.33
N THR A 71 0.56 -14.88 -1.27
CA THR A 71 -0.20 -15.06 -0.03
C THR A 71 0.36 -16.27 0.71
N ASP A 72 0.80 -16.08 1.97
CA ASP A 72 1.03 -17.20 2.88
C ASP A 72 -0.23 -18.06 2.93
N LYS A 73 -0.06 -19.37 2.70
CA LYS A 73 -1.12 -20.38 2.79
C LYS A 73 -1.56 -20.60 4.24
#